data_AF-A0AAW1B0Z4-F1
#
_entry.id   AF-A0AAW1B0Z4-F1
#
_cell.length_a   1.000
_cell.length_b   1.000
_cell.length_c   1.000
_cell.angle_alpha   90.00
_cell.angle_beta   90.00
_cell.angle_gamma   90.00
#
_symmetry.space_group_name_H-M   'P 1'
#
loop_
_entity.id
_entity.type
_entity.pdbx_description
1 polymer ?
#
loop_
_entity_poly.entity_id
_entity_poly.type
_entity_poly.pdbx_seq_one_letter_code
_entity_poly.pdbx_strand_id
1 'polypeptide(L)'
;MVTASLQGEAAAWASDLYSDHAQELTDVGLFLDALKTQFEDPSWVQRAEAELLGLRQRGRPVREYIREFQRVAGRLRSWPHRLLVHHFWAGLDSDLRCACVVRGIPGHLPEWFKVVMELDAGLREFHQTPDEQPQPRRDMERLKDASRQTPMPSPRPRVVFRCFRCNRPGH
;
A
#
# COMPACT_ATOMS: atom_id res chain seq x y z
N MET A 1 4.99 -21.74 -38.53
CA MET A 1 6.46 -21.71 -38.31
C MET A 1 6.76 -20.44 -37.52
N VAL A 2 7.30 -20.57 -36.30
CA VAL A 2 7.40 -19.46 -35.31
C VAL A 2 8.28 -18.30 -35.80
N THR A 3 9.18 -18.60 -36.73
CA THR A 3 10.12 -17.66 -37.35
C THR A 3 9.49 -16.76 -38.42
N ALA A 4 8.30 -17.10 -38.94
CA ALA A 4 7.63 -16.32 -40.00
C ALA A 4 7.13 -14.93 -39.52
N SER A 5 7.08 -14.70 -38.22
CA SER A 5 6.69 -13.41 -37.62
C SER A 5 7.90 -12.57 -37.17
N LEU A 6 9.13 -13.09 -37.30
CA LEU A 6 10.34 -12.35 -36.94
C LEU A 6 10.70 -11.37 -38.05
N GLN A 7 11.21 -10.20 -37.67
CA GLN A 7 11.60 -9.13 -38.59
C GLN A 7 12.94 -8.54 -38.17
N GLY A 8 13.64 -7.93 -39.13
CA GLY A 8 14.92 -7.27 -38.89
C GLY A 8 15.98 -8.25 -38.36
N GLU A 9 16.70 -7.83 -37.32
CA GLU A 9 17.81 -8.59 -36.72
C GLU A 9 17.39 -9.97 -36.21
N ALA A 10 16.16 -10.11 -35.69
CA ALA A 10 15.63 -11.39 -35.25
C ALA A 10 15.38 -12.37 -36.41
N ALA A 11 15.05 -11.86 -37.60
CA ALA A 11 14.90 -12.70 -38.80
C ALA A 11 16.26 -13.15 -39.37
N ALA A 12 17.27 -12.27 -39.31
CA ALA A 12 18.64 -12.60 -39.69
C ALA A 12 19.21 -13.69 -38.77
N TRP A 13 19.14 -13.50 -37.46
CA TRP A 13 19.54 -14.49 -36.47
C TRP A 13 18.82 -15.84 -36.64
N ALA A 14 17.50 -15.83 -36.88
CA ALA A 14 16.78 -17.07 -37.13
C ALA A 14 17.21 -17.76 -38.43
N SER A 15 17.62 -17.01 -39.45
CA SER A 15 18.16 -17.54 -40.71
C SER A 15 19.54 -18.18 -40.52
N ASP A 16 20.37 -17.61 -39.63
CA ASP A 16 21.66 -18.19 -39.26
C ASP A 16 21.47 -19.54 -38.55
N LEU A 17 20.52 -19.62 -37.61
CA LEU A 17 20.15 -20.90 -36.96
C LEU A 17 19.70 -21.97 -37.97
N TYR A 18 18.96 -21.58 -39.02
CA TYR A 18 18.54 -22.51 -40.07
C TYR A 18 19.73 -23.01 -40.89
N SER A 19 20.69 -22.14 -41.16
CA SER A 19 21.90 -22.45 -41.92
C SER A 19 22.83 -23.40 -41.14
N ASP A 20 22.86 -23.25 -39.82
CA ASP A 20 23.72 -24.05 -38.93
C ASP A 20 23.09 -25.38 -38.49
N HIS A 21 21.88 -25.70 -38.95
CA HIS A 21 21.10 -26.87 -38.50
C HIS A 21 20.99 -26.97 -36.97
N ALA A 22 20.81 -25.81 -36.34
CA ALA A 22 20.83 -25.65 -34.89
C ALA A 22 19.72 -26.48 -34.22
N GLN A 23 20.06 -27.17 -33.11
CA GLN A 23 19.13 -28.04 -32.40
C GLN A 23 17.94 -27.26 -31.81
N GLU A 24 18.14 -25.97 -31.57
CA GLU A 24 17.16 -25.00 -31.11
C GLU A 24 15.95 -24.91 -32.04
N LEU A 25 16.08 -25.23 -33.33
CA LEU A 25 14.96 -25.25 -34.28
C LEU A 25 14.13 -26.53 -34.22
N THR A 26 14.62 -27.57 -33.55
CA THR A 26 13.94 -28.87 -33.42
C THR A 26 12.98 -28.92 -32.23
N ASP A 27 13.17 -28.03 -31.25
CA ASP A 27 12.36 -27.94 -30.05
C ASP A 27 11.95 -26.48 -29.78
N VAL A 28 10.65 -26.24 -29.62
CA VAL A 28 10.13 -24.88 -29.43
C VAL A 28 10.59 -24.28 -28.09
N GLY A 29 10.83 -25.09 -27.06
CA GLY A 29 11.38 -24.62 -25.79
C GLY A 29 12.81 -24.13 -25.95
N LEU A 30 13.67 -24.93 -26.60
CA LEU A 30 15.05 -24.54 -26.90
C LEU A 30 15.10 -23.28 -27.78
N PHE A 31 14.23 -23.17 -28.78
CA PHE A 31 14.10 -21.96 -29.60
C PHE A 31 13.78 -20.73 -28.75
N LEU A 32 12.80 -20.84 -27.85
CA LEU A 32 12.36 -19.71 -27.02
C LEU A 32 13.42 -19.30 -26.00
N ASP A 33 14.17 -20.24 -25.44
CA ASP A 33 15.26 -19.93 -24.52
C ASP A 33 16.47 -19.31 -25.24
N ALA A 34 16.79 -19.77 -26.46
CA ALA A 34 17.80 -19.13 -27.30
C ALA A 34 17.37 -17.72 -27.73
N LEU A 35 16.11 -17.55 -28.12
CA LEU A 35 15.53 -16.25 -28.48
C LEU A 35 15.59 -15.27 -27.30
N LYS A 36 15.23 -15.73 -26.09
CA LYS A 36 15.39 -14.95 -24.86
C LYS A 36 16.86 -14.60 -24.64
N THR A 37 17.75 -15.58 -24.68
CA THR A 37 19.18 -15.35 -24.44
C THR A 37 19.77 -14.31 -25.40
N GLN A 38 19.34 -14.32 -26.66
CA GLN A 38 19.84 -13.41 -27.70
C GLN A 38 19.26 -12.00 -27.60
N PHE A 39 17.97 -11.86 -27.25
CA PHE A 39 17.24 -10.58 -27.37
C PHE A 39 16.70 -10.03 -26.04
N GLU A 40 16.69 -10.81 -24.98
CA GLU A 40 16.24 -10.39 -23.65
C GLU A 40 17.38 -9.64 -22.95
N ASP A 41 17.16 -8.35 -22.69
CA ASP A 41 18.13 -7.50 -22.00
C ASP A 41 18.39 -8.00 -20.55
N PRO A 42 19.59 -8.48 -20.20
CA PRO A 42 19.87 -9.04 -18.88
C PRO A 42 19.60 -8.07 -17.73
N SER A 43 19.58 -6.76 -18.02
CA SER A 43 19.34 -5.69 -17.04
C SER A 43 17.86 -5.45 -16.73
N TRP A 44 16.93 -6.06 -17.49
CA TRP A 44 15.50 -5.78 -17.34
C TRP A 44 14.99 -6.14 -15.95
N VAL A 45 15.52 -7.21 -15.35
CA VAL A 45 15.17 -7.64 -13.99
C VAL A 45 15.58 -6.57 -13.01
N GLN A 46 16.85 -6.17 -13.00
CA GLN A 46 17.40 -5.15 -12.10
C GLN A 46 16.67 -3.81 -12.25
N ARG A 47 16.30 -3.43 -13.49
CA ARG A 47 15.49 -2.22 -13.74
C ARG A 47 14.08 -2.36 -13.16
N ALA A 48 13.42 -3.51 -13.34
CA ALA A 48 12.11 -3.76 -12.76
C ALA A 48 12.17 -3.81 -11.22
N GLU A 49 13.24 -4.35 -10.64
CA GLU A 49 13.48 -4.32 -9.18
C GLU A 49 13.63 -2.89 -8.68
N ALA A 50 14.49 -2.08 -9.31
CA ALA A 50 14.67 -0.68 -8.95
C ALA A 50 13.36 0.12 -9.08
N GLU A 51 12.58 -0.14 -10.14
CA GLU A 51 11.25 0.46 -10.33
C GLU A 51 10.29 0.07 -9.21
N LEU A 52 10.22 -1.22 -8.86
CA LEU A 52 9.36 -1.72 -7.78
C LEU A 52 9.74 -1.10 -6.42
N LEU A 53 11.05 -1.05 -6.13
CA LEU A 53 11.58 -0.50 -4.88
C LEU A 53 11.33 1.01 -4.76
N GLY A 54 11.29 1.73 -5.88
CA GLY A 54 10.98 3.15 -5.95
C GLY A 54 9.48 3.49 -5.95
N LEU A 55 8.60 2.52 -6.22
CA LEU A 55 7.17 2.75 -6.32
C LEU A 55 6.55 3.16 -4.98
N ARG A 56 5.88 4.31 -4.97
CA ARG A 56 5.16 4.85 -3.81
C ARG A 56 3.82 5.41 -4.26
N GLN A 57 2.82 5.35 -3.38
CA GLN A 57 1.49 5.91 -3.62
C GLN A 57 1.55 7.44 -3.70
N ARG A 58 2.15 8.11 -2.70
CA ARG A 58 2.43 9.57 -2.69
C ARG A 58 1.17 10.42 -2.86
N GLY A 59 0.07 10.06 -2.20
CA GLY A 59 -1.21 10.77 -2.30
C GLY A 59 -1.95 10.56 -3.62
N ARG A 60 -1.39 9.77 -4.57
CA ARG A 60 -2.09 9.40 -5.80
C ARG A 60 -3.23 8.42 -5.49
N PRO A 61 -4.26 8.34 -6.36
CA PRO A 61 -5.33 7.37 -6.20
C PRO A 61 -4.79 5.94 -6.08
N VAL A 62 -5.24 5.19 -5.08
CA VAL A 62 -4.65 3.86 -4.79
C VAL A 62 -4.80 2.90 -5.96
N ARG A 63 -5.86 3.05 -6.77
CA ARG A 63 -6.08 2.31 -8.01
C ARG A 63 -4.93 2.47 -9.01
N GLU A 64 -4.39 3.69 -9.14
CA GLU A 64 -3.27 3.96 -10.05
C GLU A 64 -1.99 3.31 -9.53
N TYR A 65 -1.73 3.46 -8.23
CA TYR A 65 -0.62 2.80 -7.57
C TYR A 65 -0.66 1.28 -7.73
N ILE A 66 -1.82 0.65 -7.49
CA ILE A 66 -2.02 -0.81 -7.66
C ILE A 66 -1.75 -1.22 -9.10
N ARG A 67 -2.25 -0.47 -10.09
CA ARG A 67 -2.05 -0.78 -11.51
C ARG A 67 -0.56 -0.73 -11.89
N GLU A 68 0.16 0.29 -11.44
CA GLU A 68 1.60 0.39 -11.65
C GLU A 68 2.32 -0.78 -10.98
N PHE A 69 2.01 -1.05 -9.71
CA PHE A 69 2.61 -2.14 -8.95
C PHE A 69 2.42 -3.50 -9.65
N GLN A 70 1.20 -3.80 -10.12
CA GLN A 70 0.90 -5.03 -10.87
C GLN A 70 1.71 -5.14 -12.16
N ARG A 71 1.89 -4.03 -12.90
CA ARG A 71 2.70 -3.99 -14.12
C ARG A 71 4.17 -4.32 -13.83
N VAL A 72 4.73 -3.81 -12.73
CA VAL A 72 6.13 -4.10 -12.36
C VAL A 72 6.26 -5.52 -11.80
N ALA A 73 5.39 -5.91 -10.87
CA ALA A 73 5.39 -7.24 -10.25
C ALA A 73 5.19 -8.36 -11.29
N GLY A 74 4.41 -8.12 -12.35
CA GLY A 74 4.22 -9.09 -13.43
C GLY A 74 5.48 -9.37 -14.26
N ARG A 75 6.46 -8.46 -14.25
CA ARG A 75 7.81 -8.70 -14.78
C ARG A 75 8.64 -9.53 -13.81
N LEU A 76 8.52 -9.30 -12.50
CA LEU A 76 9.27 -9.99 -11.45
C LEU A 76 8.67 -11.35 -11.04
N ARG A 77 8.43 -12.26 -12.00
CA ARG A 77 7.76 -13.56 -11.74
C ARG A 77 8.56 -14.48 -10.82
N SER A 78 9.88 -14.35 -10.79
CA SER A 78 10.77 -15.12 -9.92
C SER A 78 10.82 -14.61 -8.48
N TRP A 79 10.25 -13.43 -8.20
CA TRP A 79 10.34 -12.83 -6.88
C TRP A 79 9.46 -13.56 -5.84
N PRO A 80 9.98 -13.78 -4.62
CA PRO A 80 9.18 -14.32 -3.53
C PRO A 80 7.95 -13.46 -3.24
N HIS A 81 6.79 -14.12 -3.16
CA HIS A 81 5.51 -13.45 -2.92
C HIS A 81 5.54 -12.53 -1.67
N ARG A 82 6.19 -12.99 -0.60
CA ARG A 82 6.37 -12.21 0.64
C ARG A 82 7.06 -10.86 0.43
N LEU A 83 8.01 -10.77 -0.51
CA LEU A 83 8.71 -9.53 -0.81
C LEU A 83 7.81 -8.58 -1.59
N LEU A 84 7.03 -9.09 -2.54
CA LEU A 84 6.04 -8.29 -3.25
C LEU A 84 5.02 -7.69 -2.28
N VAL A 85 4.50 -8.49 -1.34
CA VAL A 85 3.58 -7.99 -0.30
C VAL A 85 4.27 -6.95 0.60
N HIS A 86 5.50 -7.21 1.04
CA HIS A 86 6.26 -6.26 1.85
C HIS A 86 6.44 -4.90 1.16
N HIS A 87 6.89 -4.90 -0.09
CA HIS A 87 7.13 -3.67 -0.85
C HIS A 87 5.84 -2.96 -1.26
N PHE A 88 4.78 -3.71 -1.54
CA PHE A 88 3.45 -3.14 -1.74
C PHE A 88 3.00 -2.38 -0.49
N TRP A 89 3.05 -3.04 0.67
CA TRP A 89 2.66 -2.42 1.94
C TRP A 89 3.53 -1.21 2.29
N ALA A 90 4.85 -1.31 2.11
CA ALA A 90 5.78 -0.22 2.37
C ALA A 90 5.58 0.99 1.44
N GLY A 91 4.97 0.78 0.27
CA GLY A 91 4.72 1.84 -0.71
C GLY A 91 3.41 2.60 -0.53
N LEU A 92 2.49 2.11 0.31
CA LEU A 92 1.22 2.76 0.62
C LEU A 92 1.40 4.00 1.51
N ASP A 93 0.46 4.92 1.40
CA ASP A 93 0.41 6.11 2.26
C ASP A 93 0.13 5.74 3.72
N SER A 94 0.55 6.61 4.65
CA SER A 94 0.52 6.31 6.09
C SER A 94 -0.88 5.97 6.61
N ASP A 95 -1.89 6.70 6.17
CA ASP A 95 -3.28 6.53 6.62
C ASP A 95 -3.83 5.16 6.19
N LEU A 96 -3.56 4.77 4.95
CA LEU A 96 -3.94 3.47 4.42
C LEU A 96 -3.18 2.32 5.09
N ARG A 97 -1.88 2.50 5.37
CA ARG A 97 -1.10 1.49 6.12
C ARG A 97 -1.67 1.28 7.51
N CYS A 98 -2.05 2.36 8.20
CA CYS A 98 -2.68 2.31 9.52
C CYS A 98 -4.02 1.54 9.45
N ALA A 99 -4.88 1.89 8.49
CA ALA A 99 -6.16 1.21 8.28
C ALA A 99 -5.99 -0.29 7.96
N CYS A 100 -4.95 -0.67 7.22
CA CYS A 100 -4.63 -2.07 6.93
C CYS A 100 -4.23 -2.85 8.19
N VAL A 101 -3.47 -2.25 9.12
CA VAL A 101 -3.07 -2.92 10.37
C VAL A 101 -4.29 -3.30 11.21
N VAL A 102 -5.29 -2.42 11.28
CA VAL A 102 -6.54 -2.66 12.03
C VAL A 102 -7.35 -3.80 11.43
N ARG A 103 -7.36 -3.90 10.09
CA ARG A 103 -8.17 -4.90 9.37
C ARG A 103 -7.55 -6.30 9.34
N GLY A 104 -6.24 -6.42 9.60
CA GLY A 104 -5.48 -7.67 9.54
C GLY A 104 -4.75 -7.86 8.21
N ILE A 105 -3.84 -8.86 8.17
CA ILE A 105 -2.91 -9.12 7.07
C ILE A 105 -3.49 -10.22 6.16
N PRO A 106 -3.92 -9.91 4.91
CA PRO A 106 -4.32 -10.92 3.94
C PRO A 106 -3.18 -11.86 3.54
N GLY A 107 -3.53 -13.09 3.16
CA GLY A 107 -2.57 -14.14 2.84
C GLY A 107 -1.92 -13.96 1.47
N HIS A 108 -2.59 -13.26 0.53
CA HIS A 108 -2.09 -13.12 -0.83
C HIS A 108 -2.24 -11.71 -1.43
N LEU A 109 -1.31 -11.35 -2.32
CA LEU A 109 -1.24 -10.01 -2.94
C LEU A 109 -2.54 -9.56 -3.66
N PRO A 110 -3.29 -10.42 -4.37
CA PRO A 110 -4.57 -9.99 -4.94
C PRO A 110 -5.65 -9.59 -3.92
N GLU A 111 -5.67 -10.19 -2.72
CA GLU A 111 -6.56 -9.81 -1.63
C GLU A 111 -6.17 -8.44 -1.08
N TRP A 112 -4.86 -8.21 -0.93
CA TRP A 112 -4.32 -6.91 -0.54
C TRP A 112 -4.85 -5.78 -1.43
N PHE A 113 -4.89 -5.97 -2.75
CA PHE A 113 -5.43 -4.95 -3.65
C PHE A 113 -6.90 -4.63 -3.39
N LYS A 114 -7.73 -5.66 -3.13
CA LYS A 114 -9.16 -5.47 -2.83
C LYS A 114 -9.34 -4.72 -1.51
N VAL A 115 -8.68 -5.19 -0.46
CA VAL A 115 -8.75 -4.60 0.88
C VAL A 115 -8.33 -3.14 0.87
N VAL A 116 -7.22 -2.83 0.20
CA VAL A 116 -6.70 -1.46 0.12
C VAL A 116 -7.63 -0.54 -0.67
N MET A 117 -8.25 -1.02 -1.75
CA MET A 117 -9.23 -0.22 -2.49
C MET A 117 -10.48 0.09 -1.65
N GLU A 118 -10.99 -0.89 -0.90
CA GLU A 118 -12.13 -0.67 0.00
C GLU A 118 -11.81 0.33 1.11
N LEU A 119 -10.60 0.24 1.69
CA LEU A 119 -10.13 1.18 2.71
C LEU A 119 -9.93 2.59 2.15
N ASP A 120 -9.40 2.74 0.93
CA ASP A 120 -9.24 4.03 0.25
C ASP A 120 -10.59 4.69 -0.04
N ALA A 121 -11.60 3.92 -0.45
CA ALA A 121 -12.97 4.41 -0.62
C ALA A 121 -13.55 4.89 0.72
N GLY A 122 -13.48 4.06 1.77
CA GLY A 122 -13.99 4.42 3.09
C GLY A 122 -13.30 5.65 3.68
N LEU A 123 -11.97 5.73 3.62
CA LEU A 123 -11.23 6.90 4.12
C LEU A 123 -11.58 8.19 3.37
N ARG A 124 -11.83 8.12 2.06
CA ARG A 124 -12.29 9.28 1.29
C ARG A 124 -13.68 9.72 1.72
N GLU A 125 -14.60 8.78 1.97
CA GLU A 125 -15.93 9.11 2.48
C GLU A 125 -15.86 9.79 3.85
N PHE A 126 -15.04 9.28 4.79
CA PHE A 126 -14.81 9.89 6.09
C PHE A 126 -14.12 11.27 6.04
N HIS A 127 -13.17 11.47 5.11
CA HIS A 127 -12.53 12.78 4.93
C HIS A 127 -13.43 13.77 4.18
N GLN A 128 -14.38 13.29 3.36
CA GLN A 128 -15.33 14.12 2.62
C GLN A 128 -16.58 14.47 3.43
N THR A 129 -16.92 13.71 4.47
CA THR A 129 -17.84 14.22 5.50
C THR A 129 -17.14 15.37 6.20
N PRO A 130 -17.57 16.63 5.99
CA PRO A 130 -17.03 17.74 6.74
C PRO A 130 -17.30 17.44 8.20
N ASP A 131 -16.28 17.62 9.02
CA ASP A 131 -16.37 17.69 10.48
C ASP A 131 -17.70 18.36 10.85
N GLU A 132 -18.67 17.56 11.29
CA GLU A 132 -19.89 18.06 11.90
C GLU A 132 -19.39 18.68 13.20
N GLN A 133 -18.97 19.94 13.10
CA GLN A 133 -18.47 20.75 14.20
C GLN A 133 -19.36 20.46 15.40
N PRO A 134 -18.81 20.07 16.56
CA PRO A 134 -19.64 19.99 17.74
C PRO A 134 -20.22 21.38 17.95
N GLN A 135 -21.52 21.53 17.68
CA GLN A 135 -22.23 22.78 17.91
C GLN A 135 -21.85 23.24 19.31
N PRO A 136 -21.32 24.47 19.49
CA PRO A 136 -21.15 25.00 20.83
C PRO A 136 -22.56 25.05 21.41
N ARG A 137 -22.84 24.18 22.39
CA ARG A 137 -24.10 24.19 23.16
C ARG A 137 -24.25 25.58 23.76
N ARG A 138 -24.99 26.45 23.06
CA ARG A 138 -25.42 27.76 23.55
C ARG A 138 -26.61 27.56 24.48
N ASP A 139 -26.37 26.85 25.57
CA ASP A 139 -27.33 26.68 26.66
C ASP A 139 -26.67 27.11 27.97
N MET A 140 -26.21 28.36 28.07
CA MET A 140 -25.92 28.96 29.38
C MET A 140 -25.93 30.49 29.42
N GLU A 141 -26.83 31.13 28.70
CA GLU A 141 -27.11 32.57 28.86
C GLU A 141 -28.59 32.80 29.16
N ARG A 142 -29.10 32.18 30.23
CA ARG A 142 -30.37 32.60 30.83
C ARG A 142 -30.48 32.29 32.31
N LEU A 143 -29.45 32.67 33.08
CA LEU A 143 -29.52 32.79 34.54
C LEU A 143 -28.43 33.76 35.01
N LYS A 144 -28.53 35.03 34.59
CA LYS A 144 -27.78 36.14 35.18
C LYS A 144 -28.68 37.35 35.33
N ASP A 145 -29.80 37.15 36.01
CA ASP A 145 -30.62 38.26 36.50
C ASP A 145 -31.24 37.88 37.85
N ALA A 146 -30.37 37.66 38.84
CA ALA A 146 -30.73 37.77 40.24
C ALA A 146 -29.46 37.81 41.10
N SER A 147 -29.33 38.91 41.83
CA SER A 147 -28.66 39.02 43.12
C SER A 147 -27.14 39.20 43.16
N ARG A 148 -26.78 40.49 43.20
CA ARG A 148 -25.72 41.05 44.04
C ARG A 148 -25.57 40.28 45.38
N GLN A 149 -24.36 39.81 45.66
CA GLN A 149 -23.56 40.05 46.89
C GLN A 149 -22.52 38.93 47.07
N THR A 150 -21.24 39.31 47.13
CA THR A 150 -20.09 38.50 47.58
C THR A 150 -20.16 38.32 49.10
N PRO A 151 -19.61 37.22 49.69
CA PRO A 151 -18.15 37.11 49.89
C PRO A 151 -17.53 35.72 49.65
N MET A 152 -16.21 35.71 49.41
CA MET A 152 -15.26 34.56 49.31
C MET A 152 -15.03 33.85 50.68
N PRO A 153 -14.24 32.75 50.78
CA PRO A 153 -14.28 31.48 50.04
C PRO A 153 -14.31 30.25 50.99
N SER A 154 -14.97 29.16 50.60
CA SER A 154 -14.93 27.88 51.33
C SER A 154 -13.75 27.00 50.85
N PRO A 155 -12.98 26.36 51.76
CA PRO A 155 -11.84 25.53 51.38
C PRO A 155 -12.31 24.24 50.68
N ARG A 156 -11.78 24.01 49.47
CA ARG A 156 -12.03 22.78 48.70
C ARG A 156 -11.63 21.55 49.53
N PRO A 157 -12.40 20.45 49.49
CA PRO A 157 -11.97 19.21 50.13
C PRO A 157 -10.70 18.70 49.41
N ARG A 158 -9.65 18.45 50.20
CA ARG A 158 -8.43 17.80 49.70
C ARG A 158 -8.81 16.43 49.16
N VAL A 159 -8.61 16.21 47.86
CA VAL A 159 -8.76 14.89 47.26
C VAL A 159 -7.65 14.02 47.82
N VAL A 160 -7.99 13.12 48.73
CA VAL A 160 -7.04 12.17 49.29
C VAL A 160 -6.95 11.00 48.32
N PHE A 161 -5.84 10.93 47.58
CA PHE A 161 -5.56 9.79 46.71
C PHE A 161 -5.47 8.50 47.54
N ARG A 162 -6.24 7.48 47.15
CA ARG A 162 -6.22 6.16 47.79
C ARG A 162 -5.37 5.22 46.95
N CYS A 163 -4.57 4.38 47.63
CA CYS A 163 -3.77 3.37 46.97
C CYS A 163 -4.65 2.31 46.31
N PHE A 164 -4.45 2.04 45.01
CA PHE A 164 -5.27 1.13 44.22
C PHE A 164 -5.23 -0.34 44.67
N ARG A 165 -4.26 -0.76 45.48
CA ARG A 165 -4.13 -2.14 45.98
C ARG A 165 -4.78 -2.39 47.34
N CYS A 166 -4.87 -1.38 48.21
CA CYS A 166 -5.37 -1.55 49.59
C CYS A 166 -6.46 -0.54 49.98
N ASN A 167 -6.81 0.38 49.09
CA ASN A 167 -7.85 1.41 49.24
C ASN A 167 -7.73 2.29 50.50
N ARG A 168 -6.52 2.39 51.07
CA ARG A 168 -6.19 3.30 52.18
C ARG A 168 -5.57 4.60 51.67
N PRO A 169 -5.87 5.76 52.28
CA PRO A 169 -5.21 7.02 51.96
C PRO A 169 -3.78 7.11 52.53
N GLY A 170 -2.84 7.67 51.76
CA GLY A 170 -1.55 8.17 52.27
C GLY A 170 -0.42 7.15 52.55
N HIS A 171 -0.19 6.21 51.65
CA HIS A 171 0.95 5.26 51.73
C HIS A 171 2.08 5.64 50.77
#